data_AF-A0A970ZN05-F1
#
_entry.id   AF-A0A970ZN05-F1
#
_cell.length_a   1.000
_cell.length_b   1.000
_cell.length_c   1.000
_cell.angle_alpha   90.00
_cell.angle_beta   90.00
_cell.angle_gamma   90.00
#
_symmetry.space_group_name_H-M   'P 1'
#
loop_
_entity.id
_entity.type
_entity.pdbx_description
1 polymer ?
#
loop_
_entity_poly.entity_id
_entity_poly.type
_entity_poly.pdbx_seq_one_letter_code
_entity_poly.pdbx_strand_id
1 'polypeptide(L)'
;MDKKKAGFFVPLLLLLFWSQPLDAQFLTRQVDLEYLTRRAEIIVQGTVTDVRHESLAAFPNIPTVAVTLQIEDVLRGTISGTYTFREVFLGLRAREGKEGYQVGQRLLLFLTTPSKYGLSSPVGIEQGRFHVRYGAAGEELIANEFGNAGLFRDIARAALEGGVRLSATQLRMVGNEHGPVSLREFVSLIRSLDVLPRIR
;
A
#
# COMPACT_ATOMS: atom_id res chain seq x y z
N MET A 1 51.52 54.22 -23.04
CA MET A 1 51.32 54.91 -21.74
C MET A 1 49.81 55.03 -21.54
N ASP A 2 49.16 53.91 -21.21
CA ASP A 2 48.87 53.40 -19.86
C ASP A 2 47.60 54.03 -19.23
N LYS A 3 46.80 53.14 -18.62
CA LYS A 3 45.60 53.33 -17.76
C LYS A 3 44.27 53.52 -18.55
N LYS A 4 43.16 52.81 -18.28
CA LYS A 4 42.61 52.29 -17.01
C LYS A 4 41.67 51.09 -17.20
N LYS A 5 41.61 50.34 -16.10
CA LYS A 5 40.80 49.16 -15.73
C LYS A 5 39.28 49.40 -15.78
N ALA A 6 38.51 48.38 -16.20
CA ALA A 6 37.15 48.05 -15.76
C ALA A 6 36.71 46.79 -16.52
N GLY A 7 36.11 45.74 -15.97
CA GLY A 7 35.77 45.40 -14.59
C GLY A 7 35.66 43.87 -14.56
N PHE A 8 36.30 43.26 -13.57
CA PHE A 8 36.14 41.86 -13.23
C PHE A 8 34.98 41.81 -12.24
N PHE A 9 33.76 41.48 -12.66
CA PHE A 9 32.67 41.15 -11.74
C PHE A 9 31.47 40.55 -12.49
N VAL A 10 30.98 39.43 -11.94
CA VAL A 10 29.63 38.84 -12.08
C VAL A 10 29.40 37.86 -13.25
N PRO A 11 28.90 36.64 -13.01
CA PRO A 11 29.06 35.80 -11.79
C PRO A 11 29.15 34.27 -12.13
N LEU A 12 29.68 33.39 -11.30
CA LEU A 12 28.99 32.70 -10.19
C LEU A 12 27.46 32.45 -10.34
N LEU A 13 26.85 32.52 -11.53
CA LEU A 13 25.43 32.15 -11.76
C LEU A 13 25.21 30.73 -12.30
N LEU A 14 26.28 29.98 -12.58
CA LEU A 14 26.14 28.64 -13.20
C LEU A 14 26.01 27.50 -12.19
N LEU A 15 26.03 27.78 -10.88
CA LEU A 15 25.93 26.76 -9.82
C LEU A 15 24.56 26.71 -9.11
N LEU A 16 23.60 27.55 -9.48
CA LEU A 16 22.29 27.64 -8.80
C LEU A 16 21.14 26.92 -9.51
N PHE A 17 21.36 26.27 -10.66
CA PHE A 17 20.27 25.67 -11.44
C PHE A 17 20.17 24.15 -11.41
N TRP A 18 20.94 23.47 -10.56
CA TRP A 18 20.77 22.03 -10.29
C TRP A 18 20.30 21.77 -8.86
N SER A 19 19.31 22.53 -8.39
CA SER A 19 18.46 22.02 -7.31
C SER A 19 17.55 20.96 -7.92
N GLN A 20 18.06 19.73 -8.07
CA GLN A 20 17.17 18.59 -8.20
C GLN A 20 16.25 18.65 -6.99
N PRO A 21 14.91 18.65 -7.15
CA PRO A 21 14.07 18.36 -6.01
C PRO A 21 14.54 17.00 -5.50
N LEU A 22 15.14 16.96 -4.31
CA LEU A 22 15.17 15.72 -3.56
C LEU A 22 13.71 15.45 -3.25
N ASP A 23 13.05 14.66 -4.09
CA ASP A 23 11.85 13.96 -3.69
C ASP A 23 12.25 13.19 -2.44
N ALA A 24 11.79 13.68 -1.28
CA ALA A 24 11.98 13.01 -0.02
C ALA A 24 11.20 11.71 -0.08
N GLN A 25 11.79 10.69 -0.68
CA GLN A 25 11.29 9.33 -0.60
C GLN A 25 11.43 8.96 0.87
N PHE A 26 10.31 9.00 1.60
CA PHE A 26 10.25 8.35 2.89
C PHE A 26 10.69 6.90 2.67
N LEU A 27 11.85 6.54 3.24
CA LEU A 27 12.37 5.17 3.26
C LEU A 27 11.43 4.33 4.15
N THR A 28 10.25 4.00 3.63
CA THR A 28 9.35 3.05 4.26
C THR A 28 9.98 1.67 4.10
N ARG A 29 10.23 0.98 5.22
CA ARG A 29 10.71 -0.41 5.19
C ARG A 29 9.76 -1.24 4.33
N GLN A 30 10.32 -1.87 3.31
CA GLN A 30 9.59 -2.80 2.47
C GLN A 30 9.16 -4.02 3.28
N VAL A 31 7.89 -4.40 3.18
CA VAL A 31 7.32 -5.59 3.83
C VAL A 31 6.84 -6.57 2.75
N ASP A 32 6.96 -7.86 3.06
CA ASP A 32 6.50 -8.94 2.19
C ASP A 32 5.07 -9.39 2.53
N LEU A 33 4.52 -10.25 1.68
CA LEU A 33 3.15 -10.76 1.80
C LEU A 33 2.95 -11.61 3.05
N GLU A 34 4.00 -12.29 3.52
CA GLU A 34 3.95 -13.06 4.76
C GLU A 34 3.72 -12.11 5.94
N TYR A 35 4.51 -11.04 6.05
CA TYR A 35 4.34 -10.02 7.07
C TYR A 35 2.95 -9.38 7.01
N LEU A 36 2.50 -8.96 5.82
CA LEU A 36 1.17 -8.37 5.64
C LEU A 36 0.06 -9.33 6.13
N THR A 37 0.13 -10.58 5.69
CA THR A 37 -0.84 -11.61 6.06
C THR A 37 -0.81 -11.90 7.55
N ARG A 38 0.37 -12.07 8.17
CA ARG A 38 0.48 -12.41 9.59
C ARG A 38 0.12 -11.25 10.52
N ARG A 39 0.28 -9.99 10.08
CA ARG A 39 0.05 -8.78 10.88
C ARG A 39 -1.37 -8.23 10.79
N ALA A 40 -2.08 -8.51 9.70
CA ALA A 40 -3.43 -8.00 9.47
C ALA A 40 -4.47 -8.63 10.42
N GLU A 41 -5.31 -7.81 11.04
CA GLU A 41 -6.50 -8.28 11.75
C GLU A 41 -7.58 -8.73 10.77
N ILE A 42 -7.79 -7.91 9.75
CA ILE A 42 -8.86 -8.04 8.77
C ILE A 42 -8.23 -8.06 7.38
N ILE A 43 -8.67 -8.98 6.53
CA ILE A 43 -8.29 -9.04 5.12
C ILE A 43 -9.57 -9.14 4.30
N VAL A 44 -9.87 -8.10 3.54
CA VAL A 44 -11.12 -7.97 2.79
C VAL A 44 -10.88 -7.47 1.38
N GLN A 45 -11.73 -7.92 0.47
CA GLN A 45 -11.86 -7.39 -0.88
C GLN A 45 -13.22 -6.72 -1.03
N GLY A 46 -13.25 -5.55 -1.66
CA GLY A 46 -14.50 -4.86 -1.92
C GLY A 46 -14.34 -3.63 -2.81
N THR A 47 -15.49 -3.05 -3.16
CA THR A 47 -15.56 -1.81 -3.93
C THR A 47 -15.87 -0.64 -3.00
N VAL A 48 -15.10 0.44 -3.09
CA VAL A 48 -15.31 1.66 -2.30
C VAL A 48 -16.61 2.33 -2.74
N THR A 49 -17.53 2.51 -1.79
CA THR A 49 -18.84 3.13 -2.02
C THR A 49 -18.94 4.53 -1.44
N ASP A 50 -18.13 4.87 -0.44
CA ASP A 50 -18.15 6.18 0.21
C ASP A 50 -16.77 6.53 0.78
N VAL A 51 -16.40 7.82 0.68
CA VAL A 51 -15.16 8.38 1.23
C VAL A 51 -15.50 9.70 1.90
N ARG A 52 -15.31 9.79 3.22
CA ARG A 52 -15.57 11.00 4.01
C ARG A 52 -14.32 11.47 4.73
N HIS A 53 -13.94 12.72 4.49
CA HIS A 53 -12.93 13.41 5.28
C HIS A 53 -13.60 14.08 6.47
N GLU A 54 -13.22 13.69 7.68
CA GLU A 54 -13.80 14.21 8.91
C GLU A 54 -12.80 14.11 10.07
N SER A 55 -12.98 14.95 11.08
CA SER A 55 -12.16 14.86 12.29
C SER A 55 -12.55 13.67 13.14
N LEU A 56 -11.59 13.12 13.90
CA LEU A 56 -11.88 12.09 14.88
C LEU A 56 -12.80 12.65 15.97
N ALA A 57 -13.92 11.98 16.28
CA ALA A 57 -14.97 12.51 17.17
C ALA A 57 -14.45 12.98 18.55
N ALA A 58 -13.51 12.24 19.14
CA ALA A 58 -12.90 12.59 20.42
C ALA A 58 -11.78 13.64 20.32
N PHE A 59 -11.28 13.90 19.10
CA PHE A 59 -10.12 14.77 18.85
C PHE A 59 -10.33 15.59 17.55
N PRO A 60 -11.01 16.75 17.63
CA PRO A 60 -11.37 17.55 16.46
C PRO A 60 -10.18 18.00 15.58
N ASN A 61 -8.97 18.03 16.15
CA ASN A 61 -7.74 18.41 15.45
C ASN A 61 -7.03 17.22 14.77
N ILE A 62 -7.57 16.00 14.89
CA ILE A 62 -7.02 14.81 14.22
C ILE A 62 -7.84 14.57 12.96
N PRO A 63 -7.35 14.97 11.76
CA PRO A 63 -8.02 14.68 10.51
C PRO A 63 -8.01 13.18 10.22
N THR A 64 -9.16 12.67 9.77
CA THR A 64 -9.32 11.27 9.36
C THR A 64 -10.00 11.15 8.01
N VAL A 65 -9.85 10.00 7.39
CA VAL A 65 -10.66 9.56 6.26
C VAL A 65 -11.43 8.30 6.66
N ALA A 66 -12.74 8.31 6.52
CA ALA A 66 -13.59 7.14 6.61
C ALA A 66 -13.84 6.59 5.21
N VAL A 67 -13.59 5.31 5.01
CA VAL A 67 -13.75 4.64 3.73
C VAL A 67 -14.70 3.48 3.91
N THR A 68 -15.82 3.50 3.20
CA THR A 68 -16.80 2.42 3.20
C THR A 68 -16.61 1.55 1.96
N LEU A 69 -16.52 0.24 2.16
CA LEU A 69 -16.51 -0.76 1.10
C LEU A 69 -17.83 -1.53 1.09
N GLN A 70 -18.34 -1.80 -0.11
CA GLN A 70 -19.20 -2.95 -0.36
C GLN A 70 -18.33 -4.19 -0.47
N ILE A 71 -18.55 -5.16 0.42
CA ILE A 71 -17.69 -6.34 0.56
C ILE A 71 -18.05 -7.39 -0.49
N GLU A 72 -17.01 -7.90 -1.15
CA GLU A 72 -17.09 -8.92 -2.18
C GLU A 72 -16.53 -10.27 -1.69
N ASP A 73 -15.39 -10.25 -1.00
CA ASP A 73 -14.79 -11.42 -0.38
C ASP A 73 -14.17 -11.05 0.97
N VAL A 74 -14.17 -11.99 1.90
CA VAL A 74 -13.54 -11.87 3.21
C VAL A 74 -12.55 -13.00 3.34
N LEU A 75 -11.27 -12.66 3.31
CA LEU A 75 -10.18 -13.61 3.49
C LEU A 75 -9.88 -13.80 4.98
N ARG A 76 -10.09 -12.74 5.80
CA ARG A 76 -9.93 -12.81 7.25
C ARG A 76 -10.84 -11.81 7.97
N GLY A 77 -11.46 -12.26 9.05
CA GLY A 77 -12.38 -11.50 9.89
C GLY A 77 -13.83 -11.92 9.67
N THR A 78 -14.75 -11.34 10.44
CA THR A 78 -16.19 -11.63 10.36
C THR A 78 -16.92 -10.37 9.92
N ILE A 79 -17.05 -10.18 8.61
CA ILE A 79 -17.62 -8.98 7.99
C ILE A 79 -18.58 -9.43 6.89
N SER A 80 -19.68 -8.72 6.70
CA SER A 80 -20.61 -8.95 5.58
C SER A 80 -21.30 -7.64 5.19
N GLY A 81 -21.80 -7.58 3.95
CA GLY A 81 -22.46 -6.39 3.43
C GLY A 81 -21.48 -5.23 3.23
N THR A 82 -21.46 -4.28 4.14
CA THR A 82 -20.59 -3.10 4.08
C THR A 82 -19.62 -3.04 5.25
N TYR A 83 -18.43 -2.51 5.01
CA TYR A 83 -17.44 -2.28 6.06
C TYR A 83 -16.88 -0.88 5.96
N THR A 84 -16.80 -0.16 7.08
CA THR A 84 -16.17 1.15 7.13
C THR A 84 -14.97 1.09 8.07
N PHE A 85 -13.79 1.43 7.54
CA PHE A 85 -12.62 1.68 8.37
C PHE A 85 -12.29 3.18 8.37
N ARG A 86 -11.53 3.59 9.38
CA ARG A 86 -11.13 4.99 9.56
C ARG A 86 -9.64 5.08 9.75
N GLU A 87 -9.02 5.93 8.97
CA GLU A 87 -7.58 6.15 8.99
C GLU A 87 -7.26 7.61 9.30
N VAL A 88 -6.17 7.86 10.03
CA VAL A 88 -5.64 9.21 10.19
C VAL A 88 -5.10 9.70 8.85
N PHE A 89 -5.53 10.88 8.43
CA PHE A 89 -5.16 11.49 7.16
C PHE A 89 -4.31 12.74 7.40
N LEU A 90 -2.99 12.64 7.26
CA LEU A 90 -2.08 13.78 7.49
C LEU A 90 -1.82 14.64 6.24
N GLY A 91 -2.55 14.43 5.14
CA GLY A 91 -2.39 15.20 3.89
C GLY A 91 -1.07 14.97 3.13
N LEU A 92 -0.15 14.16 3.67
CA LEU A 92 1.15 13.85 3.05
C LEU A 92 1.00 13.03 1.76
N ARG A 93 -0.06 12.23 1.64
CA ARG A 93 -0.31 11.33 0.50
C ARG A 93 -0.49 12.04 -0.83
N ALA A 94 -1.16 13.20 -0.83
CA ALA A 94 -1.38 13.99 -2.04
C ALA A 94 -0.09 14.60 -2.62
N ARG A 95 0.99 14.65 -1.83
CA ARG A 95 2.29 15.18 -2.28
C ARG A 95 3.13 14.17 -3.06
N GLU A 96 2.83 12.88 -3.00
CA GLU A 96 3.68 11.81 -3.61
C GLU A 96 3.10 11.23 -4.90
N GLY A 97 2.04 11.81 -5.47
CA GLY A 97 1.40 11.30 -6.70
C GLY A 97 0.67 9.96 -6.55
N LYS A 98 0.52 9.46 -5.31
CA LYS A 98 -0.19 8.21 -4.99
C LYS A 98 -1.69 8.42 -4.98
N GLU A 99 -2.46 7.42 -5.42
CA GLU A 99 -3.91 7.52 -5.51
C GLU A 99 -4.53 7.59 -4.09
N GLY A 100 -5.35 8.61 -3.82
CA GLY A 100 -6.20 8.61 -2.62
C GLY A 100 -7.28 7.52 -2.71
N TYR A 101 -8.06 7.35 -1.64
CA TYR A 101 -9.30 6.56 -1.73
C TYR A 101 -10.32 7.31 -2.58
N GLN A 102 -10.95 6.61 -3.50
CA GLN A 102 -11.96 7.15 -4.41
C GLN A 102 -13.12 6.15 -4.56
N VAL A 103 -14.33 6.67 -4.65
CA VAL A 103 -15.52 5.86 -4.92
C VAL A 103 -15.34 5.13 -6.26
N GLY A 104 -15.72 3.85 -6.28
CA GLY A 104 -15.57 2.96 -7.44
C GLY A 104 -14.24 2.20 -7.49
N GLN A 105 -13.25 2.55 -6.65
CA GLN A 105 -12.05 1.74 -6.54
C GLN A 105 -12.37 0.36 -5.99
N ARG A 106 -11.80 -0.67 -6.61
CA ARG A 106 -11.88 -2.04 -6.13
C ARG A 106 -10.57 -2.40 -5.46
N LEU A 107 -10.64 -2.71 -4.16
CA LEU A 107 -9.49 -2.82 -3.28
C LEU A 107 -9.45 -4.17 -2.59
N LEU A 108 -8.24 -4.66 -2.33
CA LEU A 108 -7.96 -5.69 -1.33
C LEU A 108 -7.12 -5.05 -0.23
N LEU A 109 -7.61 -5.12 1.01
CA LEU A 109 -7.05 -4.40 2.14
C LEU A 109 -6.59 -5.38 3.22
N PHE A 110 -5.34 -5.23 3.65
CA PHE A 110 -4.78 -5.81 4.86
C PHE A 110 -4.84 -4.77 5.97
N LEU A 111 -5.81 -4.88 6.87
CA LEU A 111 -6.08 -3.86 7.89
C LEU A 111 -5.60 -4.30 9.26
N THR A 112 -5.02 -3.35 10.00
CA THR A 112 -4.67 -3.54 11.40
C THR A 112 -5.90 -3.66 12.29
N THR A 113 -5.73 -4.22 13.49
CA THR A 113 -6.79 -4.25 14.50
C THR A 113 -7.29 -2.83 14.77
N PRO A 114 -8.61 -2.56 14.68
CA PRO A 114 -9.13 -1.25 15.04
C PRO A 114 -8.71 -0.87 16.46
N SER A 115 -8.17 0.33 16.62
CA SER A 115 -7.83 0.90 17.92
C SER A 115 -9.10 1.14 18.75
N LYS A 116 -8.91 1.49 20.03
CA LYS A 116 -10.03 1.90 20.92
C LYS A 116 -10.85 3.10 20.42
N TYR A 117 -10.33 3.84 19.43
CA TYR A 117 -11.02 4.97 18.79
C TYR A 117 -11.62 4.60 17.42
N GLY A 118 -11.60 3.33 17.04
CA GLY A 118 -12.08 2.85 15.73
C GLY A 118 -11.12 3.13 14.57
N LEU A 119 -9.91 3.61 14.84
CA LEU A 119 -8.89 3.81 13.79
C LEU A 119 -8.28 2.48 13.37
N SER A 120 -8.21 2.24 12.07
CA SER A 120 -7.50 1.13 11.44
C SER A 120 -6.83 1.65 10.15
N SER A 121 -5.64 1.15 9.86
CA SER A 121 -4.89 1.52 8.66
C SER A 121 -4.42 0.25 7.93
N PRO A 122 -4.19 0.36 6.61
CA PRO A 122 -3.43 -0.64 5.88
C PRO A 122 -2.10 -0.99 6.59
N VAL A 123 -1.80 -2.28 6.67
CA VAL A 123 -0.55 -2.80 7.24
C VAL A 123 0.61 -2.36 6.35
N GLY A 124 1.71 -1.90 6.96
CA GLY A 124 2.87 -1.43 6.19
C GLY A 124 2.61 -0.13 5.42
N ILE A 125 1.66 0.70 5.90
CA ILE A 125 1.19 1.91 5.20
C ILE A 125 0.57 1.47 3.87
N GLU A 126 0.90 2.05 2.73
CA GLU A 126 0.26 1.72 1.45
C GLU A 126 0.57 0.31 0.94
N GLN A 127 1.52 -0.41 1.55
CA GLN A 127 1.92 -1.74 1.10
C GLN A 127 0.81 -2.79 1.31
N GLY A 128 -0.05 -2.59 2.31
CA GLY A 128 -1.22 -3.43 2.59
C GLY A 128 -2.50 -2.99 1.86
N ARG A 129 -2.41 -1.98 0.99
CA ARG A 129 -3.52 -1.51 0.16
C ARG A 129 -3.28 -1.89 -1.29
N PHE A 130 -4.09 -2.80 -1.80
CA PHE A 130 -3.97 -3.30 -3.17
C PHE A 130 -5.13 -2.84 -4.03
N HIS A 131 -4.83 -2.50 -5.27
CA HIS A 131 -5.77 -2.07 -6.29
C HIS A 131 -6.03 -3.24 -7.23
N VAL A 132 -7.30 -3.56 -7.43
CA VAL A 132 -7.76 -4.53 -8.42
C VAL A 132 -8.10 -3.77 -9.70
N ARG A 133 -7.49 -4.16 -10.81
CA ARG A 133 -7.69 -3.57 -12.13
C ARG A 133 -7.85 -4.68 -13.17
N TYR A 134 -8.49 -4.36 -14.29
CA TYR A 134 -8.56 -5.28 -15.42
C TYR A 134 -7.35 -5.08 -16.34
N GLY A 135 -6.71 -6.17 -16.74
CA GLY A 135 -5.69 -6.20 -17.76
C GLY A 135 -6.27 -6.15 -19.18
N ALA A 136 -5.38 -6.19 -20.18
CA ALA A 136 -5.76 -6.01 -21.58
C ALA A 136 -6.64 -7.16 -22.11
N ALA A 137 -6.53 -8.37 -21.54
CA ALA A 137 -7.36 -9.51 -21.91
C ALA A 137 -8.59 -9.67 -20.98
N GLY A 138 -8.88 -8.67 -20.14
CA GLY A 138 -9.99 -8.69 -19.19
C GLY A 138 -9.73 -9.50 -17.91
N GLU A 139 -8.48 -9.93 -17.70
CA GLU A 139 -8.05 -10.62 -16.49
C GLU A 139 -7.97 -9.66 -15.30
N GLU A 140 -8.32 -10.14 -14.11
CA GLU A 140 -8.20 -9.36 -12.88
C GLU A 140 -6.76 -9.39 -12.36
N LEU A 141 -6.15 -8.22 -12.33
CA LEU A 141 -4.80 -7.98 -11.87
C LEU A 141 -4.80 -7.20 -10.55
N ILE A 142 -3.83 -7.48 -9.70
CA ILE A 142 -3.69 -6.85 -8.39
C ILE A 142 -2.28 -6.32 -8.15
N ALA A 143 -2.19 -5.08 -7.68
CA ALA A 143 -0.93 -4.46 -7.25
C ALA A 143 -1.15 -3.43 -6.13
N ASN A 144 -0.18 -3.26 -5.23
CA ASN A 144 -0.15 -2.14 -4.29
C ASN A 144 0.52 -0.89 -4.89
N GLU A 145 0.55 0.21 -4.14
CA GLU A 145 1.18 1.49 -4.55
C GLU A 145 2.67 1.40 -4.86
N PHE A 146 3.33 0.31 -4.46
CA PHE A 146 4.75 0.06 -4.73
C PHE A 146 4.94 -0.94 -5.88
N GLY A 147 3.89 -1.21 -6.66
CA GLY A 147 3.92 -2.15 -7.77
C GLY A 147 4.35 -3.55 -7.33
N ASN A 148 3.94 -4.01 -6.13
CA ASN A 148 4.33 -5.29 -5.55
C ASN A 148 5.85 -5.52 -5.40
N ALA A 149 6.66 -4.45 -5.46
CA ALA A 149 8.10 -4.59 -5.28
C ALA A 149 8.41 -5.29 -3.96
N GLY A 150 9.22 -6.36 -4.01
CA GLY A 150 9.68 -7.13 -2.85
C GLY A 150 8.58 -7.81 -2.03
N LEU A 151 7.35 -7.83 -2.54
CA LEU A 151 6.19 -8.44 -1.89
C LEU A 151 6.33 -9.96 -1.73
N PHE A 152 7.02 -10.60 -2.69
CA PHE A 152 7.14 -12.06 -2.75
C PHE A 152 8.47 -12.58 -2.19
N ARG A 153 9.30 -11.70 -1.65
CA ARG A 153 10.58 -12.08 -1.04
C ARG A 153 10.33 -13.05 0.13
N ASP A 154 11.18 -14.07 0.22
CA ASP A 154 11.20 -15.08 1.29
C ASP A 154 9.91 -15.91 1.50
N ILE A 155 8.86 -15.71 0.69
CA ILE A 155 7.57 -16.41 0.85
C ILE A 155 7.70 -17.93 0.76
N ALA A 156 8.48 -18.43 -0.21
CA ALA A 156 8.69 -19.87 -0.36
C ALA A 156 9.37 -20.48 0.88
N ARG A 157 10.34 -19.75 1.45
CA ARG A 157 11.04 -20.16 2.66
C ARG A 157 10.11 -20.14 3.87
N ALA A 158 9.37 -19.04 4.07
CA ALA A 158 8.42 -18.90 5.17
C ALA A 158 7.31 -19.97 5.14
N ALA A 159 6.77 -20.25 3.95
CA ALA A 159 5.79 -21.32 3.77
C ALA A 159 6.37 -22.68 4.18
N LEU A 160 7.59 -23.00 3.74
CA LEU A 160 8.25 -24.26 4.12
C LEU A 160 8.50 -24.35 5.63
N GLU A 161 9.01 -23.30 6.25
CA GLU A 161 9.25 -23.22 7.70
C GLU A 161 7.94 -23.36 8.49
N GLY A 162 6.83 -22.86 7.94
CA GLY A 162 5.48 -23.03 8.49
C GLY A 162 4.78 -24.35 8.13
N GLY A 163 5.45 -25.28 7.45
CA GLY A 163 4.86 -26.56 7.04
C GLY A 163 3.81 -26.47 5.92
N VAL A 164 3.75 -25.35 5.20
CA VAL A 164 2.83 -25.09 4.10
C VAL A 164 3.50 -25.44 2.77
N ARG A 165 2.87 -26.33 1.99
CA ARG A 165 3.31 -26.66 0.64
C ARG A 165 2.62 -25.78 -0.40
N LEU A 166 3.39 -24.92 -1.05
CA LEU A 166 2.89 -24.09 -2.16
C LEU A 166 2.67 -24.93 -3.42
N SER A 167 1.62 -24.60 -4.17
CA SER A 167 1.36 -25.15 -5.50
C SER A 167 2.36 -24.63 -6.55
N ALA A 168 2.47 -25.31 -7.69
CA ALA A 168 3.34 -24.86 -8.78
C ALA A 168 2.99 -23.44 -9.28
N THR A 169 1.70 -23.09 -9.31
CA THR A 169 1.25 -21.75 -9.69
C THR A 169 1.66 -20.70 -8.66
N GLN A 170 1.53 -20.99 -7.37
CA GLN A 170 1.99 -20.08 -6.31
C GLN A 170 3.51 -19.90 -6.33
N LEU A 171 4.28 -20.98 -6.59
CA LEU A 171 5.73 -20.88 -6.73
C LEU A 171 6.14 -20.00 -7.92
N ARG A 172 5.43 -20.08 -9.04
CA ARG A 172 5.64 -19.16 -10.18
C ARG A 172 5.34 -17.71 -9.79
N MET A 173 4.23 -17.47 -9.07
CA MET A 173 3.90 -16.14 -8.56
C MET A 173 4.99 -15.59 -7.63
N VAL A 174 5.49 -16.43 -6.71
CA VAL A 174 6.54 -16.04 -5.75
C VAL A 174 7.86 -15.68 -6.44
N GLY A 175 8.09 -16.17 -7.66
CA GLY A 175 9.24 -15.80 -8.48
C GLY A 175 9.18 -14.38 -9.07
N ASN A 176 8.07 -13.65 -8.95
CA ASN A 176 7.99 -12.26 -9.43
C ASN A 176 8.72 -11.31 -8.48
N GLU A 177 9.54 -10.41 -9.04
CA GLU A 177 10.22 -9.37 -8.26
C GLU A 177 9.31 -8.18 -7.95
N HIS A 178 8.45 -7.83 -8.91
CA HIS A 178 7.50 -6.72 -8.87
C HIS A 178 6.45 -6.90 -9.98
N GLY A 179 5.52 -5.95 -10.08
CA GLY A 179 4.48 -5.87 -11.09
C GLY A 179 3.13 -6.44 -10.65
N PRO A 180 2.06 -6.11 -11.39
CA PRO A 180 0.73 -6.68 -11.14
C PRO A 180 0.74 -8.19 -11.37
N VAL A 181 -0.02 -8.90 -10.55
CA VAL A 181 -0.20 -10.36 -10.65
C VAL A 181 -1.68 -10.72 -10.73
N SER A 182 -2.00 -11.97 -11.07
CA SER A 182 -3.39 -12.46 -11.07
C SER A 182 -4.03 -12.34 -9.68
N LEU A 183 -5.18 -11.67 -9.58
CA LEU A 183 -5.94 -11.55 -8.33
C LEU A 183 -6.28 -12.93 -7.74
N ARG A 184 -6.74 -13.85 -8.58
CA ARG A 184 -7.13 -15.20 -8.16
C ARG A 184 -5.97 -15.94 -7.50
N GLU A 185 -4.81 -15.92 -8.14
CA GLU A 185 -3.63 -16.62 -7.63
C GLU A 185 -3.08 -15.92 -6.37
N PHE A 186 -3.19 -14.60 -6.30
CA PHE A 186 -2.79 -13.81 -5.13
C PHE A 186 -3.66 -14.14 -3.92
N VAL A 187 -4.98 -14.17 -4.08
CA VAL A 187 -5.93 -14.61 -3.04
C VAL A 187 -5.64 -16.04 -2.61
N SER A 188 -5.35 -16.94 -3.56
CA SER A 188 -4.96 -18.31 -3.23
C SER A 188 -3.67 -18.37 -2.40
N LEU A 189 -2.69 -17.53 -2.69
CA LEU A 189 -1.44 -17.44 -1.91
C LEU A 189 -1.70 -16.91 -0.50
N ILE A 190 -2.52 -15.86 -0.34
CA ILE A 190 -2.91 -15.34 0.99
C ILE A 190 -3.54 -16.46 1.82
N ARG A 191 -4.50 -17.22 1.26
CA ARG A 191 -5.15 -18.33 1.97
C ARG A 191 -4.16 -19.41 2.44
N SER A 192 -3.12 -19.68 1.65
CA SER A 192 -2.05 -20.60 2.07
C SER A 192 -1.17 -20.02 3.19
N LEU A 193 -0.94 -18.71 3.22
CA LEU A 193 -0.16 -18.04 4.27
C LEU A 193 -0.99 -17.72 5.52
N ASP A 194 -2.31 -17.70 5.42
CA ASP A 194 -3.23 -17.36 6.50
C ASP A 194 -3.14 -18.31 7.70
N VAL A 195 -2.71 -19.55 7.45
CA VAL A 195 -2.51 -20.59 8.48
C VAL A 195 -1.27 -20.35 9.35
N LEU A 196 -0.38 -19.44 8.95
CA LEU A 196 0.83 -19.14 9.70
C LEU A 196 0.52 -18.37 11.00
N PRO A 197 1.28 -18.58 12.08
CA PRO A 197 1.03 -17.90 13.35
C PRO A 197 1.10 -16.38 13.21
N ARG A 198 0.14 -15.65 13.78
CA ARG A 198 0.11 -14.19 13.73
C ARG A 198 1.31 -13.54 14.41
N ILE A 199 1.68 -12.36 13.93
CA ILE A 199 2.65 -11.46 14.58
C ILE A 199 1.91 -10.25 15.13
N ARG A 200 2.18 -9.87 16.39
CA ARG A 200 1.55 -8.73 17.07
C ARG A 200 2.52 -7.55 17.12
#